data_AF-Q50910-F1
#
_entry.id   AF-Q50910-F1
#
_cell.length_a   1.000
_cell.length_b   1.000
_cell.length_c   1.000
_cell.angle_alpha   90.00
_cell.angle_beta   90.00
_cell.angle_gamma   90.00
#
_symmetry.space_group_name_H-M   'P 1'
#
loop_
_entity.id
_entity.type
_entity.pdbx_description
1 polymer ?
#
loop_
_entity_poly.entity_id
_entity_poly.type
_entity_poly.pdbx_seq_one_letter_code
_entity_poly.pdbx_strand_id
1 'polypeptide(L)'
;MVIMGQRVTVGGIHGVATRPEFRRKGYYREVIEEVLEYCDQIYETLILTTPEPEYHLPFGFRVVEEYIFHLKCSSKGNVNGWRILIFQTTKI
;
A
#
# COMPACT_ATOMS: atom_id res chain seq x y z
N MET A 1 -9.08 2.78 6.51
CA MET A 1 -7.82 3.54 6.71
C MET A 1 -8.14 4.82 7.47
N VAL A 2 -7.16 5.51 8.06
CA VAL A 2 -7.38 6.87 8.60
C VAL A 2 -6.61 7.86 7.74
N ILE A 3 -7.31 8.82 7.15
CA ILE A 3 -6.74 9.88 6.32
C ILE A 3 -7.20 11.22 6.89
N MET A 4 -6.25 12.11 7.21
CA MET A 4 -6.54 13.42 7.83
C MET A 4 -7.43 13.32 9.09
N GLY A 5 -7.21 12.27 9.90
CA GLY A 5 -7.98 12.02 11.12
C GLY A 5 -9.38 11.43 10.90
N GLN A 6 -9.82 11.21 9.65
CA GLN A 6 -11.10 10.61 9.31
C GLN A 6 -10.94 9.14 8.95
N ARG A 7 -11.87 8.30 9.40
CA ARG A 7 -11.91 6.90 8.98
C ARG A 7 -12.58 6.80 7.61
N VAL A 8 -11.85 6.27 6.65
CA VAL A 8 -12.30 6.13 5.26
C VAL A 8 -12.21 4.68 4.79
N THR A 9 -13.09 4.30 3.87
CA THR A 9 -13.12 2.99 3.21
C THR A 9 -12.16 3.02 2.03
N VAL A 10 -11.16 2.12 2.03
CA VAL A 10 -10.07 2.12 1.05
C VAL A 10 -9.98 0.76 0.37
N GLY A 11 -9.95 0.76 -0.96
CA GLY A 11 -9.68 -0.42 -1.77
C GLY A 11 -8.18 -0.56 -2.04
N GLY A 12 -7.66 -1.79 -1.95
CA GLY A 12 -6.27 -2.11 -2.31
C GLY A 12 -6.20 -2.73 -3.70
N ILE A 13 -5.43 -2.15 -4.61
CA ILE A 13 -5.10 -2.78 -5.90
C ILE A 13 -3.77 -3.51 -5.75
N HIS A 14 -3.76 -4.80 -6.05
CA HIS A 14 -2.59 -5.66 -5.90
C HIS A 14 -2.46 -6.63 -7.08
N GLY A 15 -1.24 -7.12 -7.30
CA GLY A 15 -0.99 -8.19 -8.27
C GLY A 15 -1.20 -7.78 -9.74
N VAL A 16 -1.13 -6.49 -10.06
CA VAL A 16 -1.23 -6.00 -11.44
C VAL A 16 -0.06 -6.57 -12.23
N ALA A 17 -0.37 -7.35 -13.27
CA ALA A 17 0.64 -7.97 -14.10
C ALA A 17 0.15 -8.12 -15.54
N THR A 18 1.06 -7.98 -16.49
CA THR A 18 0.82 -8.30 -17.91
C THR A 18 1.98 -9.12 -18.44
N ARG A 19 1.67 -10.31 -18.98
CA ARG A 19 2.69 -11.17 -19.58
C ARG A 19 3.39 -10.44 -20.74
N PRO A 20 4.72 -10.59 -20.91
CA PRO A 20 5.48 -9.84 -21.92
C PRO A 20 4.88 -9.84 -23.33
N GLU A 21 4.38 -10.99 -23.79
CA GLU A 21 3.76 -11.21 -25.10
C GLU A 21 2.44 -10.44 -25.32
N PHE A 22 1.85 -9.90 -24.25
CA PHE A 22 0.61 -9.12 -24.26
C PHE A 22 0.82 -7.64 -23.94
N ARG A 23 2.05 -7.18 -23.72
CA ARG A 23 2.35 -5.77 -23.43
C ARG A 23 2.17 -4.87 -24.66
N ARG A 24 1.95 -3.57 -24.40
CA ARG A 24 1.73 -2.52 -25.43
C ARG A 24 0.56 -2.78 -26.39
N LYS A 25 -0.43 -3.57 -25.93
CA LYS A 25 -1.67 -3.87 -26.65
C LYS A 25 -2.92 -3.21 -26.05
N GLY A 26 -2.77 -2.45 -24.97
CA GLY A 26 -3.88 -1.75 -24.30
C GLY A 26 -4.56 -2.53 -23.16
N TYR A 27 -4.35 -3.84 -23.04
CA TYR A 27 -5.05 -4.66 -22.03
C TYR A 27 -4.92 -4.18 -20.58
N TYR A 28 -3.75 -3.68 -20.18
CA TYR A 28 -3.59 -3.09 -18.84
C TYR A 28 -4.52 -1.90 -18.63
N ARG A 29 -4.61 -1.02 -19.64
CA ARG A 29 -5.45 0.18 -19.58
C ARG A 29 -6.94 -0.20 -19.51
N GLU A 30 -7.36 -1.15 -20.34
CA GLU A 30 -8.74 -1.65 -20.36
C GLU A 30 -9.14 -2.20 -18.99
N VAL A 31 -8.34 -3.10 -18.42
CA VAL A 31 -8.63 -3.71 -17.12
C VAL A 31 -8.59 -2.68 -15.98
N ILE A 32 -7.62 -1.76 -15.96
CA ILE A 32 -7.55 -0.79 -14.85
C ILE A 32 -8.69 0.23 -14.94
N GLU A 33 -9.15 0.63 -16.13
CA GLU A 33 -10.32 1.50 -16.28
C GLU A 33 -11.58 0.83 -15.72
N GLU A 34 -11.83 -0.44 -16.04
CA GLU A 34 -12.95 -1.22 -15.48
C GLU A 34 -12.86 -1.34 -13.95
N VAL A 35 -11.66 -1.62 -13.42
CA VAL A 35 -11.43 -1.70 -11.96
C VAL A 35 -11.73 -0.37 -11.28
N LEU A 36 -11.29 0.75 -11.87
CA LEU A 36 -11.51 2.09 -11.32
C LEU A 36 -13.00 2.42 -11.29
N GLU A 37 -13.73 2.15 -12.37
CA GLU A 37 -15.19 2.36 -12.43
C GLU A 37 -15.93 1.52 -11.38
N TYR A 38 -15.56 0.24 -11.23
CA TYR A 38 -16.13 -0.62 -10.20
C TYR A 38 -15.84 -0.11 -8.78
N CYS A 39 -14.60 0.30 -8.53
CA CYS A 39 -14.18 0.74 -7.21
C CYS A 39 -14.76 2.08 -6.79
N ASP A 40 -15.03 2.99 -7.73
CA ASP A 40 -15.63 4.31 -7.47
C ASP A 40 -17.01 4.18 -6.79
N GLN A 41 -17.71 3.07 -7.02
CA GLN A 41 -19.01 2.80 -6.40
C GLN A 41 -18.93 2.29 -4.95
N ILE A 42 -17.74 1.89 -4.47
CA ILE A 42 -17.57 1.09 -3.24
C ILE A 42 -16.62 1.77 -2.25
N TYR A 43 -15.54 2.38 -2.77
CA TYR A 43 -14.44 2.88 -1.97
C TYR A 43 -14.31 4.39 -2.11
N GLU A 44 -13.98 5.07 -1.02
CA GLU A 44 -13.72 6.51 -1.04
C GLU A 44 -12.36 6.84 -1.69
N THR A 45 -11.43 5.90 -1.67
CA THR A 45 -10.12 6.03 -2.33
C THR A 45 -9.47 4.67 -2.53
N LEU A 46 -8.46 4.63 -3.40
CA LEU A 46 -7.65 3.45 -3.69
C LEU A 46 -6.20 3.63 -3.24
N ILE A 47 -5.55 2.52 -2.91
CA ILE A 47 -4.12 2.47 -2.61
C ILE A 47 -3.49 1.28 -3.34
N LEU A 48 -2.25 1.45 -3.77
CA LEU A 48 -1.40 0.36 -4.23
C LEU A 48 0.06 0.66 -3.91
N THR A 49 0.85 -0.39 -3.76
CA THR A 49 2.30 -0.32 -3.60
C THR A 49 2.93 -0.89 -4.86
N THR A 50 3.78 -0.12 -5.51
CA THR A 50 4.44 -0.51 -6.77
C THR A 50 5.86 0.06 -6.82
N PRO A 51 6.83 -0.68 -7.37
CA PRO A 51 8.13 -0.11 -7.73
C PRO A 51 8.07 0.80 -8.95
N GLU A 52 7.04 0.67 -9.80
CA GLU A 52 6.87 1.42 -11.05
C GLU A 52 5.61 2.32 -11.01
N PRO A 53 5.65 3.47 -10.31
CA PRO A 53 4.49 4.35 -10.17
C PRO A 53 4.03 4.96 -11.49
N GLU A 54 4.92 5.11 -12.48
CA GLU A 54 4.66 5.74 -13.78
C GLU A 54 3.51 5.11 -14.57
N TYR A 55 3.21 3.83 -14.33
CA TYR A 55 2.08 3.16 -14.97
C TYR A 55 0.73 3.62 -14.40
N HIS A 56 0.71 4.05 -13.15
CA HIS A 56 -0.52 4.40 -12.42
C HIS A 56 -0.80 5.90 -12.39
N LEU A 57 0.24 6.76 -12.51
CA LEU A 57 0.08 8.22 -12.53
C LEU A 57 -0.95 8.72 -13.56
N PRO A 58 -1.03 8.19 -14.80
CA PRO A 58 -2.02 8.64 -15.79
C PRO A 58 -3.48 8.41 -15.37
N PHE A 59 -3.73 7.57 -14.36
CA PHE A 59 -5.06 7.27 -13.82
C PHE A 59 -5.40 8.09 -12.56
N GLY A 60 -4.62 9.12 -12.24
CA GLY A 60 -4.87 10.01 -11.10
C GLY A 60 -4.25 9.54 -9.78
N PHE A 61 -3.48 8.45 -9.77
CA PHE A 61 -2.68 8.10 -8.61
C PHE A 61 -1.57 9.13 -8.37
N ARG A 62 -1.19 9.26 -7.10
CA ARG A 62 -0.04 10.06 -6.66
C ARG A 62 0.86 9.23 -5.76
N VAL A 63 2.15 9.52 -5.80
CA VAL A 63 3.12 8.90 -4.89
C VAL A 63 2.99 9.52 -3.50
N VAL A 64 2.96 8.67 -2.47
CA VAL A 64 3.00 9.05 -1.06
C VAL A 64 4.15 8.30 -0.42
N GLU A 65 4.92 8.98 0.44
CA GLU A 65 6.05 8.38 1.13
C GLU A 65 5.60 7.35 2.17
N GLU A 66 6.30 6.22 2.19
CA GLU A 66 6.19 5.21 3.24
C GLU A 66 7.38 5.37 4.21
N TYR A 67 7.08 5.32 5.51
CA TYR A 67 8.09 5.42 6.55
C TYR A 67 8.12 4.14 7.37
N ILE A 68 9.31 3.55 7.48
CA ILE A 68 9.57 2.39 8.34
C ILE A 68 10.44 2.86 9.51
N PHE A 69 9.95 2.65 10.71
CA PHE A 69 10.67 2.98 11.95
C PHE A 69 11.31 1.72 12.53
N HIS A 70 12.62 1.78 12.76
CA HIS A 70 13.36 0.70 13.42
C HIS A 70 13.67 1.11 14.86
N LEU A 71 13.22 0.31 15.81
CA LEU A 71 13.52 0.50 17.23
C LEU A 71 14.41 -0.65 17.72
N LYS A 72 15.48 -0.32 18.42
CA LYS A 72 16.23 -1.32 19.19
C LYS A 72 15.41 -1.67 20.43
N CYS A 73 14.90 -2.89 20.50
CA CYS A 73 14.22 -3.39 21.69
C CYS A 73 15.08 -4.44 22.40
N SER A 74 15.41 -4.20 23.67
CA SER A 74 15.94 -5.26 24.54
C SER A 74 14.77 -6.07 25.08
N SER A 75 14.43 -7.16 24.41
CA SER A 75 13.45 -8.11 24.94
C SER A 75 14.14 -9.08 25.89
N LYS A 76 13.76 -9.07 27.17
CA LYS A 76 14.10 -10.14 28.13
C LYS A 76 12.97 -11.18 28.12
N GLY A 77 13.22 -12.37 27.56
CA GLY A 77 12.23 -13.45 27.48
C GLY A 77 12.73 -14.68 26.70
N ASN A 78 12.12 -15.85 26.94
CA ASN A 78 12.40 -17.11 26.25
C ASN A 78 11.72 -17.13 24.86
N VAL A 79 12.26 -17.87 23.88
CA VAL A 79 11.73 -17.98 22.51
C VAL A 79 10.28 -18.48 22.44
N ASN A 80 9.81 -19.20 23.46
CA ASN A 80 8.46 -19.78 23.54
C ASN A 80 7.56 -19.13 24.60
N GLY A 81 7.85 -17.91 25.04
CA GLY A 81 7.08 -17.20 26.06
C GLY A 81 6.70 -15.77 25.67
N TRP A 82 5.77 -15.18 26.41
CA TRP A 82 5.40 -13.78 26.25
C TRP A 82 6.64 -12.88 26.47
N ARG A 83 6.87 -11.95 25.55
CA ARG A 83 7.99 -11.01 25.60
C ARG A 83 7.48 -9.64 26.06
N ILE A 84 8.10 -9.10 27.10
CA ILE A 84 7.91 -7.70 27.48
C ILE A 84 8.82 -6.84 26.59
N LEU A 85 8.22 -5.92 25.85
CA LEU A 85 8.95 -4.91 25.07
C LEU A 85 9.17 -3.68 25.95
N ILE A 86 10.41 -3.46 26.37
CA ILE A 86 10.81 -2.22 27.06
C ILE A 86 11.28 -1.25 25.99
N PHE A 87 10.53 -0.16 25.80
CA PHE A 87 10.91 0.92 24.90
C PHE A 87 11.84 1.88 25.66
N GLN A 88 13.10 2.00 25.23
CA GLN A 88 13.94 3.12 25.65
C GLN A 88 13.68 4.26 24.67
N THR A 89 13.07 5.34 25.16
CA THR A 89 12.83 6.55 24.36
C THR A 89 14.19 7.10 23.93
N THR A 90 14.56 6.88 22.67
CA THR A 90 15.72 7.55 22.09
C THR A 90 15.24 8.96 21.75
N LYS A 91 15.68 9.97 22.53
CA LYS A 91 15.40 11.37 22.21
C LYS A 91 15.99 11.66 20.83
N ILE A 92 15.14 12.16 19.93
CA ILE A 92 15.52 12.78 18.65
C ILE A 92 15.95 14.21 18.94
#